data_AF-A0A1T4P4Y3-F1
#
_entry.id   AF-A0A1T4P4Y3-F1
#
_cell.length_a   1.000
_cell.length_b   1.000
_cell.length_c   1.000
_cell.angle_alpha   90.00
_cell.angle_beta   90.00
_cell.angle_gamma   90.00
#
_symmetry.space_group_name_H-M   'P 1'
#
loop_
_entity.id
_entity.type
_entity.pdbx_description
1 polymer ?
#
loop_
_entity_poly.entity_id
_entity_poly.type
_entity_poly.pdbx_seq_one_letter_code
_entity_poly.pdbx_strand_id
1 'polypeptide(L)'
;MEYLNIYANCQLVKGANMSLLCDLQMRRFYHLPNDTAEVLLFLQQYSIDECIAHYGEDNREAIAGYVDFFVSRELGFIDDRILPELTAMELTWDRFADITNVVIEYQETIDYTGSFFRELLDQHLEGLEIRFYQPVALPELRELLALFSDSTLRHIKLVLPYEKSLNIAALDELVKKHQRVKSLLVHSSPEEKLEKIFSNSVPVYYFTGKINSCMACGEIRAHHFTVNTELFTESLRFNSCLNRKLSIDQQGYIKNCPSMRENYGHVADTSLQAVLDNKTFNRYNHIRKDDIAVCKDCEFRHVCTDCRAYIENPQDIYSKPLKCGYNPYTNNWEEWAQHPMKQAAIEWYGMAEIIK
;
A
#
# COMPACT_ATOMS: atom_id res chain seq x y z
N MET A 1 2.13 31.65 -29.70
CA MET A 1 1.13 31.24 -28.69
C MET A 1 1.86 30.29 -27.78
N GLU A 2 1.80 30.50 -26.47
CA GLU A 2 2.54 29.69 -25.50
C GLU A 2 1.66 28.56 -24.96
N TYR A 3 2.24 27.39 -24.71
CA TYR A 3 1.55 26.19 -24.24
C TYR A 3 2.22 25.68 -22.98
N LEU A 4 1.41 25.20 -22.02
CA LEU A 4 1.91 24.50 -20.84
C LEU A 4 2.02 22.99 -21.15
N ASN A 5 3.26 22.52 -21.25
CA ASN A 5 3.58 21.11 -21.44
C ASN A 5 3.81 20.43 -20.08
N ILE A 6 2.86 19.61 -19.64
CA ILE A 6 2.92 18.88 -18.37
C ILE A 6 3.62 17.54 -18.57
N TYR A 7 4.50 17.15 -17.64
CA TYR A 7 5.20 15.87 -17.76
C TYR A 7 4.25 14.67 -17.62
N ALA A 8 4.45 13.65 -18.45
CA ALA A 8 3.59 12.46 -18.52
C ALA A 8 3.54 11.63 -17.22
N ASN A 9 4.51 11.75 -16.32
CA ASN A 9 4.48 11.13 -14.98
C ASN A 9 3.58 11.87 -13.98
N CYS A 10 3.09 13.06 -14.31
CA CYS A 10 2.17 13.81 -13.48
C CYS A 10 0.73 13.40 -13.80
N GLN A 11 0.13 12.61 -12.92
CA GLN A 11 -1.20 12.02 -13.12
C GLN A 11 -2.25 12.74 -12.27
N LEU A 12 -3.32 13.22 -12.91
CA LEU A 12 -4.41 13.92 -12.23
C LEU A 12 -5.50 12.92 -11.80
N VAL A 13 -5.92 13.02 -10.54
CA VAL A 13 -6.98 12.21 -9.95
C VAL A 13 -8.09 13.15 -9.46
N LYS A 14 -9.18 13.23 -10.23
CA LYS A 14 -10.36 14.04 -9.83
C LYS A 14 -11.09 13.36 -8.68
N GLY A 15 -11.31 14.08 -7.58
CA GLY A 15 -12.15 13.67 -6.45
C GLY A 15 -13.41 14.52 -6.34
N ALA A 16 -14.24 14.24 -5.34
CA ALA A 16 -15.53 14.89 -5.16
C ALA A 16 -15.41 16.40 -4.90
N ASN A 17 -14.55 16.78 -3.97
CA ASN A 17 -14.38 18.16 -3.54
C ASN A 17 -13.02 18.75 -3.95
N MET A 18 -11.98 17.92 -4.00
CA MET A 18 -10.63 18.29 -4.44
C MET A 18 -10.10 17.27 -5.43
N SER A 19 -9.13 17.70 -6.22
CA SER A 19 -8.33 16.84 -7.09
C SER A 19 -6.93 16.66 -6.51
N LEU A 20 -6.27 15.58 -6.94
CA LEU A 20 -4.89 15.28 -6.56
C LEU A 20 -4.04 15.17 -7.82
N LEU A 21 -2.95 15.94 -7.90
CA LEU A 21 -1.92 15.73 -8.91
C LEU A 21 -0.81 14.87 -8.32
N CYS A 22 -0.62 13.68 -8.87
CA CYS A 22 0.41 12.73 -8.45
C CYS A 22 1.62 12.82 -9.35
N ASP A 23 2.74 13.34 -8.84
CA ASP A 23 4.04 13.27 -9.50
C ASP A 23 4.68 11.92 -9.16
N LEU A 24 4.50 10.95 -10.07
CA LEU A 24 4.88 9.56 -9.84
C LEU A 24 6.40 9.34 -9.81
N GLN A 25 7.16 10.21 -10.49
CA GLN A 25 8.61 10.13 -10.54
C GLN A 25 9.25 10.71 -9.27
N MET A 26 8.79 11.88 -8.83
CA MET A 26 9.31 12.52 -7.61
C MET A 26 8.62 12.04 -6.33
N ARG A 27 7.66 11.12 -6.44
CA ARG A 27 6.97 10.46 -5.33
C ARG A 27 6.27 11.43 -4.38
N ARG A 28 5.59 12.41 -4.96
CA ARG A 28 4.89 13.48 -4.23
C ARG A 28 3.54 13.77 -4.89
N PHE A 29 2.62 14.35 -4.12
CA PHE A 29 1.33 14.76 -4.63
C PHE A 29 1.01 16.19 -4.24
N TYR A 30 0.10 16.82 -4.99
CA TYR A 30 -0.37 18.19 -4.77
C TYR A 30 -1.89 18.22 -4.77
N HIS A 31 -2.46 18.88 -3.78
CA HIS A 31 -3.89 19.17 -3.76
C HIS A 31 -4.22 20.29 -4.72
N LEU A 32 -5.23 20.09 -5.55
CA LEU A 32 -5.74 21.07 -6.50
C LEU A 32 -7.24 21.28 -6.29
N PRO A 33 -7.73 22.52 -6.24
CA PRO A 33 -9.15 22.79 -6.41
C PRO A 33 -9.66 22.18 -7.72
N ASN A 34 -10.91 21.72 -7.74
CA ASN A 34 -11.48 21.10 -8.93
C ASN A 34 -11.51 22.08 -10.13
N ASP A 35 -11.75 23.37 -9.90
CA ASP A 35 -11.71 24.40 -10.93
C ASP A 35 -10.30 24.51 -11.56
N THR A 36 -9.25 24.48 -10.72
CA THR A 36 -7.85 24.47 -11.18
C THR A 36 -7.55 23.21 -12.00
N ALA A 37 -8.08 22.06 -11.58
CA ALA A 37 -7.92 20.81 -12.32
C ALA A 37 -8.62 20.84 -13.70
N GLU A 38 -9.75 21.53 -13.81
CA GLU A 38 -10.46 21.72 -15.09
C GLU A 38 -9.68 22.64 -16.03
N VAL A 39 -9.17 23.77 -15.52
CA VAL A 39 -8.26 24.66 -16.27
C VAL A 39 -7.03 23.88 -16.76
N LEU A 40 -6.47 23.00 -15.93
CA LEU A 40 -5.32 22.19 -16.29
C LEU A 40 -5.59 21.25 -17.46
N LEU A 41 -6.75 20.57 -17.44
CA LEU A 41 -7.16 19.68 -18.53
C LEU A 41 -7.37 20.44 -19.85
N PHE A 42 -7.78 21.71 -19.77
CA PHE A 42 -7.88 22.60 -20.93
C PHE A 42 -6.50 23.00 -21.45
N LEU A 43 -5.59 23.42 -20.56
CA LEU A 43 -4.21 23.81 -20.91
C LEU A 43 -3.38 22.68 -21.55
N GLN A 44 -3.76 21.41 -21.35
CA GLN A 44 -3.12 20.28 -22.05
C GLN A 44 -3.43 20.21 -23.55
N GLN A 45 -4.48 20.91 -24.01
CA GLN A 45 -4.98 20.82 -25.39
C GLN A 45 -4.91 22.16 -26.12
N TYR A 46 -4.87 23.27 -25.39
CA TYR A 46 -4.94 24.63 -25.91
C TYR A 46 -3.84 25.52 -25.34
N SER A 47 -3.53 26.60 -26.04
CA SER A 47 -2.54 27.59 -25.58
C SER A 47 -3.04 28.34 -24.35
N ILE A 48 -2.10 28.98 -23.65
CA ILE A 48 -2.39 29.81 -22.47
C ILE A 48 -3.33 30.97 -22.85
N ASP A 49 -3.11 31.62 -24.00
CA ASP A 49 -3.97 32.71 -24.49
C ASP A 49 -5.40 32.22 -24.81
N GLU A 50 -5.54 31.04 -25.42
CA GLU A 50 -6.86 30.44 -25.69
C GLU A 50 -7.57 30.05 -24.39
N CYS A 51 -6.83 29.56 -23.40
CA CYS A 51 -7.36 29.27 -22.07
C CYS A 51 -7.90 30.55 -21.39
N ILE A 52 -7.14 31.64 -21.45
CA ILE A 52 -7.56 32.93 -20.90
C ILE A 52 -8.82 33.44 -21.65
N ALA A 53 -8.84 33.34 -22.98
CA ALA A 53 -10.01 33.72 -23.77
C ALA A 53 -11.25 32.87 -23.44
N HIS A 54 -11.07 31.57 -23.15
CA HIS A 54 -12.17 30.64 -22.82
C HIS A 54 -12.78 30.93 -21.44
N TYR A 55 -11.95 31.10 -20.42
CA TYR A 55 -12.40 31.36 -19.04
C TYR A 55 -12.64 32.84 -18.74
N GLY A 56 -12.29 33.74 -19.66
CA GLY A 56 -12.50 35.17 -19.56
C GLY A 56 -11.27 35.91 -19.06
N GLU A 57 -11.11 37.14 -19.57
CA GLU A 57 -9.94 37.97 -19.36
C GLU A 57 -9.72 38.37 -17.88
N ASP A 58 -10.81 38.45 -17.12
CA ASP A 58 -10.78 38.71 -15.68
C ASP A 58 -10.06 37.59 -14.90
N ASN A 59 -9.94 36.39 -15.47
CA ASN A 59 -9.24 35.25 -14.86
C ASN A 59 -7.76 35.12 -15.27
N ARG A 60 -7.22 36.08 -16.05
CA ARG A 60 -5.84 36.04 -16.55
C ARG A 60 -4.81 35.80 -15.44
N GLU A 61 -4.89 36.55 -14.34
CA GLU A 61 -3.95 36.43 -13.23
C GLU A 61 -4.03 35.06 -12.54
N ALA A 62 -5.24 34.50 -12.39
CA ALA A 62 -5.43 33.18 -11.82
C ALA A 62 -4.84 32.08 -12.70
N ILE A 63 -5.08 32.14 -14.02
CA ILE A 63 -4.53 31.18 -14.99
C ILE A 63 -3.01 31.28 -15.04
N ALA A 64 -2.45 32.49 -15.08
CA ALA A 64 -1.01 32.71 -15.01
C ALA A 64 -0.41 32.11 -13.72
N GLY A 65 -1.07 32.32 -12.58
CA GLY A 65 -0.66 31.72 -11.31
C GLY A 65 -0.66 30.19 -11.32
N TYR A 66 -1.61 29.55 -12.03
CA TYR A 66 -1.61 28.11 -12.22
C TYR A 66 -0.45 27.65 -13.10
N VAL A 67 -0.18 28.33 -14.21
CA VAL A 67 0.97 28.03 -15.08
C VAL A 67 2.28 28.16 -14.29
N ASP A 68 2.45 29.26 -13.55
CA ASP A 68 3.63 29.51 -12.71
C ASP A 68 3.82 28.43 -11.63
N PHE A 69 2.73 27.96 -11.02
CA PHE A 69 2.78 26.84 -10.08
C PHE A 69 3.36 25.58 -10.73
N PHE A 70 2.93 25.22 -11.94
CA PHE A 70 3.45 24.03 -12.63
C PHE A 70 4.92 24.17 -13.00
N VAL A 71 5.32 25.32 -13.54
CA VAL A 71 6.71 25.57 -13.92
C VAL A 71 7.62 25.61 -12.69
N SER A 72 7.26 26.36 -11.65
CA SER A 72 8.08 26.51 -10.43
C SER A 72 8.22 25.23 -9.61
N ARG A 73 7.28 24.28 -9.76
CA ARG A 73 7.33 22.96 -9.10
C ARG A 73 7.99 21.88 -9.96
N GLU A 74 8.47 22.23 -11.15
CA GLU A 74 9.06 21.29 -12.12
C GLU A 74 8.06 20.19 -12.53
N LEU A 75 6.78 20.56 -12.69
CA LEU A 75 5.69 19.66 -13.12
C LEU A 75 5.43 19.75 -14.63
N GLY A 76 6.02 20.74 -15.27
CA GLY A 76 5.94 21.00 -16.70
C GLY A 76 6.79 22.21 -17.07
N PHE A 77 6.69 22.62 -18.33
CA PHE A 77 7.38 23.78 -18.87
C PHE A 77 6.54 24.45 -19.96
N ILE A 78 6.92 25.68 -20.33
CA ILE A 78 6.26 26.44 -21.39
C ILE A 78 7.03 26.26 -22.69
N ASP A 79 6.30 26.07 -23.79
CA ASP A 79 6.86 26.00 -25.15
C ASP A 79 5.91 26.73 -26.13
N ASP A 80 6.35 26.95 -27.38
CA ASP A 80 5.53 27.58 -28.43
C ASP A 80 4.57 26.60 -29.13
N ARG A 81 4.61 25.33 -28.72
CA ARG A 81 3.77 24.23 -29.20
C ARG A 81 3.52 23.18 -28.12
N ILE A 82 2.46 22.39 -28.30
CA ILE A 82 2.32 21.12 -27.57
C ILE A 82 3.33 20.12 -28.15
N LEU A 83 4.15 19.52 -27.28
CA LEU A 83 5.19 18.59 -27.70
C LEU A 83 4.64 17.16 -27.82
N PRO A 84 4.53 16.58 -29.03
CA PRO A 84 4.09 15.19 -29.20
C PRO A 84 5.07 14.19 -28.57
N GLU A 85 6.33 14.60 -28.34
CA GLU A 85 7.35 13.80 -27.68
C GLU A 85 7.06 13.57 -26.20
N LEU A 86 6.21 14.38 -25.56
CA LEU A 86 5.63 14.10 -24.24
C LEU A 86 4.51 13.07 -24.36
N THR A 87 4.87 11.90 -24.87
CA THR A 87 3.96 10.77 -25.04
C THR A 87 3.39 10.38 -23.68
N ALA A 88 2.07 10.15 -23.64
CA ALA A 88 1.39 9.70 -22.45
C ALA A 88 2.04 8.42 -21.89
N MET A 89 2.22 8.36 -20.57
CA MET A 89 2.79 7.20 -19.91
C MET A 89 1.85 5.99 -20.09
N GLU A 90 2.40 4.85 -20.46
CA GLU A 90 1.64 3.61 -20.49
C GLU A 90 1.24 3.20 -19.07
N LEU A 91 -0.06 3.16 -18.79
CA LEU A 91 -0.61 2.86 -17.46
C LEU A 91 -0.94 1.38 -17.27
N THR A 92 -0.36 0.49 -18.07
CA THR A 92 -0.48 -0.96 -17.87
C THR A 92 0.26 -1.36 -16.62
N TRP A 93 -0.32 -2.30 -15.88
CA TRP A 93 0.35 -2.93 -14.75
C TRP A 93 0.52 -4.41 -15.05
N ASP A 94 1.75 -4.89 -14.90
CA ASP A 94 2.04 -6.30 -14.92
C ASP A 94 3.25 -6.65 -14.04
N ARG A 95 3.30 -7.92 -13.66
CA ARG A 95 4.37 -8.56 -12.91
C ARG A 95 4.58 -9.96 -13.46
N PHE A 96 5.78 -10.51 -13.29
CA PHE A 96 6.08 -11.84 -13.81
C PHE A 96 5.42 -12.97 -12.99
N ALA A 97 5.38 -12.84 -11.67
CA ALA A 97 4.94 -13.92 -10.77
C ALA A 97 3.47 -13.80 -10.37
N ASP A 98 2.76 -14.91 -10.24
CA ASP A 98 1.38 -14.95 -9.76
C ASP A 98 1.24 -14.48 -8.31
N ILE A 99 2.26 -14.76 -7.49
CA ILE A 99 2.41 -14.26 -6.13
C ILE A 99 3.70 -13.45 -6.04
N THR A 100 3.60 -12.20 -5.58
CA THR A 100 4.76 -11.32 -5.40
C THR A 100 5.09 -11.11 -3.93
N ASN A 101 4.10 -11.15 -3.05
CA ASN A 101 4.27 -10.84 -1.64
C ASN A 101 3.57 -11.84 -0.73
N VAL A 102 4.28 -12.28 0.32
CA VAL A 102 3.78 -13.24 1.29
C VAL A 102 3.83 -12.66 2.70
N VAL A 103 2.78 -12.90 3.50
CA VAL A 103 2.79 -12.66 4.95
C VAL A 103 2.67 -13.99 5.68
N ILE A 104 3.61 -14.30 6.56
CA ILE A 104 3.55 -15.49 7.42
C ILE A 104 3.36 -15.04 8.86
N GLU A 105 2.30 -15.49 9.51
CA GLU A 105 2.20 -15.44 10.96
C GLU A 105 2.89 -16.68 11.53
N TYR A 106 4.05 -16.47 12.16
CA TYR A 106 4.90 -17.56 12.60
C TYR A 106 4.26 -18.34 13.75
N GLN A 107 4.37 -19.67 13.67
CA GLN A 107 4.05 -20.59 14.76
C GLN A 107 4.94 -21.84 14.66
N GLU A 108 5.52 -22.27 15.78
CA GLU A 108 6.45 -23.41 15.86
C GLU A 108 5.84 -24.74 15.35
N THR A 109 4.52 -24.89 15.40
CA THR A 109 3.83 -26.12 15.00
C THR A 109 3.71 -26.29 13.48
N ILE A 110 4.06 -25.27 12.69
CA ILE A 110 3.97 -25.29 11.23
C ILE A 110 5.29 -25.83 10.64
N ASP A 111 5.20 -26.80 9.74
CA ASP A 111 6.34 -27.30 8.99
C ASP A 111 6.65 -26.37 7.78
N TYR A 112 7.61 -25.47 7.98
CA TYR A 112 8.10 -24.55 6.94
C TYR A 112 8.99 -25.23 5.86
N THR A 113 9.27 -26.52 5.99
CA THR A 113 10.05 -27.31 5.02
C THR A 113 9.18 -28.18 4.09
N GLY A 114 7.86 -28.16 4.31
CA GLY A 114 6.87 -28.91 3.55
C GLY A 114 6.82 -28.53 2.07
N SER A 115 6.12 -29.36 1.26
CA SER A 115 5.98 -29.15 -0.19
C SER A 115 5.43 -27.77 -0.54
N PHE A 116 4.42 -27.31 0.18
CA PHE A 116 3.80 -26.01 -0.07
C PHE A 116 4.82 -24.86 -0.01
N PHE A 117 5.67 -24.84 1.02
CA PHE A 117 6.69 -23.80 1.16
C PHE A 117 7.79 -23.91 0.11
N ARG A 118 8.17 -25.12 -0.29
CA ARG A 118 9.11 -25.30 -1.41
C ARG A 118 8.55 -24.73 -2.71
N GLU A 119 7.31 -25.10 -3.07
CA GLU A 119 6.61 -24.56 -4.25
C GLU A 119 6.48 -23.03 -4.19
N LEU A 120 6.24 -22.48 -3.00
CA LEU A 120 6.14 -21.04 -2.76
C LEU A 120 7.48 -20.32 -2.93
N LEU A 121 8.58 -20.91 -2.46
CA LEU A 121 9.92 -20.33 -2.55
C LEU A 121 10.55 -20.47 -3.94
N ASP A 122 10.06 -21.43 -4.74
CA ASP A 122 10.36 -21.54 -6.18
C ASP A 122 9.70 -20.42 -6.99
N GLN A 123 8.69 -19.73 -6.45
CA GLN A 123 8.13 -18.54 -7.08
C GLN A 123 9.10 -17.35 -7.04
N HIS A 124 8.96 -16.41 -7.97
CA HIS A 124 9.74 -15.16 -7.98
C HIS A 124 9.22 -14.12 -6.97
N LEU A 125 9.20 -14.49 -5.69
CA LEU A 125 8.71 -13.64 -4.61
C LEU A 125 9.56 -12.37 -4.47
N GLU A 126 8.91 -11.21 -4.44
CA GLU A 126 9.55 -9.92 -4.18
C GLU A 126 9.76 -9.72 -2.67
N GLY A 127 8.72 -9.97 -1.88
CA GLY A 127 8.67 -9.64 -0.46
C GLY A 127 8.08 -10.75 0.41
N LEU A 128 8.71 -10.96 1.57
CA LEU A 128 8.20 -11.80 2.65
C LEU A 128 8.14 -10.97 3.94
N GLU A 129 6.98 -10.91 4.59
CA GLU A 129 6.84 -10.41 5.95
C GLU A 129 6.58 -11.58 6.89
N ILE A 130 7.40 -11.73 7.93
CA ILE A 130 7.22 -12.75 8.96
C ILE A 130 6.85 -12.04 10.26
N ARG A 131 5.68 -12.38 10.80
CA ARG A 131 5.13 -11.81 12.03
C ARG A 131 5.24 -12.79 13.17
N PHE A 132 5.89 -12.37 14.24
CA PHE A 132 5.96 -13.08 15.50
C PHE A 132 5.07 -12.36 16.51
N TYR A 133 4.03 -13.03 17.01
CA TYR A 133 3.18 -12.48 18.08
C TYR A 133 3.64 -12.88 19.47
N GLN A 134 4.49 -13.91 19.55
CA GLN A 134 5.13 -14.37 20.77
C GLN A 134 6.65 -14.22 20.64
N PRO A 135 7.38 -14.10 21.76
CA PRO A 135 8.84 -14.11 21.76
C PRO A 135 9.41 -15.33 21.04
N VAL A 136 10.48 -15.12 20.27
CA VAL A 136 11.20 -16.18 19.55
C VAL A 136 12.66 -16.17 19.95
N ALA A 137 13.26 -17.36 20.13
CA ALA A 137 14.68 -17.44 20.45
C ALA A 137 15.52 -17.11 19.20
N LEU A 138 16.66 -16.44 19.40
CA LEU A 138 17.56 -16.10 18.29
C LEU A 138 18.02 -17.31 17.45
N PRO A 139 18.30 -18.50 18.03
CA PRO A 139 18.62 -19.70 17.24
C PRO A 139 17.47 -20.13 16.31
N GLU A 140 16.24 -20.18 16.81
CA GLU A 140 15.04 -20.55 16.03
C GLU A 140 14.82 -19.57 14.87
N LEU A 141 14.95 -18.26 15.15
CA LEU A 141 14.85 -17.23 14.12
C LEU A 141 15.92 -17.40 13.01
N ARG A 142 17.14 -17.80 13.38
CA ARG A 142 18.22 -18.09 12.42
C ARG A 142 17.93 -19.34 11.58
N GLU A 143 17.38 -20.39 12.19
CA GLU A 143 17.00 -21.62 11.50
C GLU A 143 15.88 -21.36 10.49
N LEU A 144 14.85 -20.62 10.89
CA LEU A 144 13.77 -20.21 9.99
C LEU A 144 14.30 -19.38 8.81
N LEU A 145 15.13 -18.37 9.09
CA LEU A 145 15.69 -17.52 8.03
C LEU A 145 16.62 -18.28 7.09
N ALA A 146 17.26 -19.36 7.55
CA ALA A 146 18.11 -20.19 6.71
C ALA A 146 17.31 -20.89 5.59
N LEU A 147 16.04 -21.23 5.82
CA LEU A 147 15.16 -21.86 4.83
C LEU A 147 14.95 -21.01 3.57
N PHE A 148 15.07 -19.69 3.70
CA PHE A 148 14.89 -18.74 2.60
C PHE A 148 16.17 -18.43 1.83
N SER A 149 17.31 -19.00 2.22
CA SER A 149 18.63 -18.59 1.70
C SER A 149 18.83 -18.90 0.22
N ASP A 150 18.22 -19.97 -0.28
CA ASP A 150 18.32 -20.43 -1.68
C ASP A 150 17.12 -20.03 -2.55
N SER A 151 16.23 -19.18 -2.02
CA SER A 151 15.05 -18.70 -2.76
C SER A 151 15.37 -17.51 -3.69
N THR A 152 14.37 -16.99 -4.39
CA THR A 152 14.48 -15.73 -5.17
C THR A 152 14.13 -14.47 -4.37
N LEU A 153 13.75 -14.60 -3.09
CA LEU A 153 13.30 -13.52 -2.22
C LEU A 153 14.29 -12.35 -2.18
N ARG A 154 13.81 -11.15 -2.47
CA ARG A 154 14.62 -9.92 -2.46
C ARG A 154 14.59 -9.20 -1.12
N HIS A 155 13.46 -9.30 -0.41
CA HIS A 155 13.20 -8.53 0.80
C HIS A 155 12.45 -9.37 1.84
N ILE A 156 13.03 -9.47 3.04
CA ILE A 156 12.38 -10.03 4.23
C ILE A 156 12.18 -8.89 5.24
N LYS A 157 10.95 -8.75 5.72
CA LYS A 157 10.59 -7.91 6.87
C LYS A 157 10.26 -8.79 8.07
N LEU A 158 10.84 -8.46 9.21
CA LEU A 158 10.54 -9.12 10.48
C LEU A 158 9.69 -8.20 11.35
N VAL A 159 8.59 -8.72 11.89
CA VAL A 159 7.80 -8.07 12.94
C VAL A 159 7.95 -8.89 14.20
N LEU A 160 8.63 -8.34 15.21
CA LEU A 160 9.07 -9.03 16.42
C LEU A 160 8.53 -8.32 17.67
N PRO A 161 8.17 -9.03 18.74
CA PRO A 161 7.98 -8.41 20.05
C PRO A 161 9.33 -7.96 20.61
N TYR A 162 9.31 -6.91 21.42
CA TYR A 162 10.49 -6.45 22.13
C TYR A 162 10.98 -7.50 23.13
N GLU A 163 12.22 -7.92 22.96
CA GLU A 163 12.92 -8.82 23.86
C GLU A 163 14.32 -8.28 24.17
N LYS A 164 14.72 -8.32 25.44
CA LYS A 164 16.05 -7.82 25.86
C LYS A 164 17.19 -8.61 25.21
N SER A 165 16.95 -9.89 24.89
CA SER A 165 17.90 -10.78 24.22
C SER A 165 18.11 -10.42 22.74
N LEU A 166 17.12 -9.82 22.08
CA LEU A 166 17.16 -9.37 20.69
C LEU A 166 17.55 -7.89 20.60
N ASN A 167 18.67 -7.54 21.24
CA ASN A 167 19.22 -6.19 21.19
C ASN A 167 19.79 -5.83 19.80
N ILE A 168 20.11 -4.55 19.60
CA ILE A 168 20.56 -4.03 18.32
C ILE A 168 21.80 -4.75 17.74
N ALA A 169 22.72 -5.20 18.59
CA ALA A 169 23.91 -5.93 18.17
C ALA A 169 23.56 -7.35 17.69
N ALA A 170 22.64 -8.03 18.39
CA ALA A 170 22.14 -9.33 17.96
C ALA A 170 21.39 -9.26 16.62
N LEU A 171 20.59 -8.22 16.41
CA LEU A 171 19.89 -7.97 15.15
C LEU A 171 20.86 -7.61 14.01
N ASP A 172 21.89 -6.81 14.28
CA ASP A 172 22.94 -6.48 13.31
C ASP A 172 23.68 -7.75 12.83
N GLU A 173 24.06 -8.64 13.75
CA GLU A 173 24.66 -9.93 13.40
C GLU A 173 23.70 -10.86 12.64
N LEU A 174 22.40 -10.83 12.98
CA LEU A 174 21.38 -11.58 12.24
C LEU A 174 21.31 -11.11 10.79
N VAL A 175 21.25 -9.80 10.56
CA VAL A 175 21.17 -9.20 9.21
C VAL A 175 22.45 -9.43 8.41
N LYS A 176 23.64 -9.35 9.02
CA LYS A 176 24.90 -9.67 8.36
C LYS A 176 24.90 -11.08 7.77
N LYS A 177 24.35 -12.05 8.51
CA LYS A 177 24.22 -13.44 8.07
C LYS A 177 23.09 -13.63 7.06
N HIS A 178 21.97 -12.94 7.24
CA HIS A 178 20.77 -13.04 6.41
C HIS A 178 20.47 -11.71 5.71
N GLN A 179 21.30 -11.33 4.73
CA GLN A 179 21.26 -10.00 4.10
C GLN A 179 19.98 -9.67 3.33
N ARG A 180 19.10 -10.67 3.11
CA ARG A 180 17.75 -10.46 2.55
C ARG A 180 16.79 -9.84 3.57
N VAL A 181 17.11 -9.87 4.87
CA VAL A 181 16.40 -9.10 5.88
C VAL A 181 16.72 -7.62 5.68
N LYS A 182 15.72 -6.85 5.26
CA LYS A 182 15.89 -5.45 4.85
C LYS A 182 15.12 -4.47 5.73
N SER A 183 14.25 -4.94 6.61
CA SER A 183 13.54 -4.10 7.58
C SER A 183 13.10 -4.92 8.79
N LEU A 184 13.16 -4.30 9.96
CA LEU A 184 12.66 -4.88 11.20
C LEU A 184 11.71 -3.90 11.90
N LEU A 185 10.60 -4.42 12.42
CA LEU A 185 9.68 -3.72 13.30
C LEU A 185 9.63 -4.45 14.65
N VAL A 186 10.13 -3.81 15.69
CA VAL A 186 10.11 -4.31 17.06
C VAL A 186 8.98 -3.61 17.82
N HIS A 187 7.88 -4.31 18.04
CA HIS A 187 6.70 -3.76 18.73
C HIS A 187 6.75 -4.03 20.23
N SER A 188 5.83 -3.44 21.00
CA SER A 188 5.83 -3.54 22.47
C SER A 188 7.14 -3.06 23.10
N SER A 189 7.84 -2.16 22.41
CA SER A 189 9.09 -1.56 22.87
C SER A 189 8.83 -0.59 24.02
N PRO A 190 9.77 -0.42 24.97
CA PRO A 190 9.67 0.59 26.02
C PRO A 190 9.60 2.03 25.49
N GLU A 191 10.16 2.28 24.30
CA GLU A 191 10.22 3.58 23.66
C GLU A 191 10.08 3.46 22.13
N GLU A 192 9.57 4.52 21.48
CA GLU A 192 9.58 4.65 20.03
C GLU A 192 10.90 5.21 19.56
N LYS A 193 11.54 4.55 18.59
CA LYS A 193 12.75 5.05 17.95
C LYS A 193 13.01 4.37 16.62
N LEU A 194 13.83 5.02 15.80
CA LEU A 194 14.35 4.47 14.56
C LEU A 194 15.85 4.32 14.69
N GLU A 195 16.33 3.09 14.62
CA GLU A 195 17.75 2.75 14.53
C GLU A 195 18.08 2.26 13.13
N LYS A 196 19.36 2.27 12.75
CA LYS A 196 19.84 1.67 11.51
C LYS A 196 21.00 0.74 11.78
N ILE A 197 20.91 -0.48 11.24
CA ILE A 197 21.94 -1.52 11.33
C ILE A 197 22.49 -1.84 9.94
N PHE A 198 23.48 -2.73 9.87
CA PHE A 198 24.14 -3.14 8.65
C PHE A 198 24.63 -1.94 7.83
N SER A 199 25.59 -1.21 8.41
CA SER A 199 26.18 0.00 7.81
C SER A 199 25.14 1.06 7.42
N ASN A 200 24.18 1.31 8.31
CA ASN A 200 23.09 2.28 8.15
C ASN A 200 22.10 2.00 7.00
N SER A 201 22.06 0.77 6.47
CA SER A 201 21.21 0.43 5.33
C SER A 201 19.89 -0.26 5.70
N VAL A 202 19.81 -0.88 6.88
CA VAL A 202 18.61 -1.62 7.32
C VAL A 202 17.97 -0.91 8.51
N PRO A 203 16.74 -0.37 8.37
CA PRO A 203 16.05 0.29 9.47
C PRO A 203 15.46 -0.73 10.46
N VAL A 204 15.59 -0.41 11.76
CA VAL A 204 14.92 -1.08 12.87
C VAL A 204 13.98 -0.08 13.53
N TYR A 205 12.69 -0.27 13.33
CA TYR A 205 11.65 0.56 13.92
C TYR A 205 11.23 -0.03 15.26
N TYR A 206 11.36 0.73 16.33
CA TYR A 206 10.82 0.39 17.63
C TYR A 206 9.49 1.11 17.82
N PHE A 207 8.45 0.37 18.18
CA PHE A 207 7.09 0.86 18.34
C PHE A 207 6.54 0.43 19.71
N THR A 208 5.90 1.35 20.42
CA THR A 208 5.39 1.10 21.78
C THR A 208 4.11 0.26 21.77
N GLY A 209 3.28 0.41 20.74
CA GLY A 209 2.04 -0.34 20.61
C GLY A 209 2.28 -1.85 20.48
N LYS A 210 1.27 -2.64 20.87
CA LYS A 210 1.32 -4.11 20.78
C LYS A 210 0.75 -4.58 19.46
N ILE A 211 1.49 -5.45 18.77
CA ILE A 211 1.02 -6.16 17.58
C ILE A 211 0.95 -7.64 17.94
N ASN A 212 -0.18 -8.06 18.50
CA ASN A 212 -0.40 -9.43 18.98
C ASN A 212 -1.36 -10.25 18.10
N SER A 213 -1.86 -9.64 17.01
CA SER A 213 -2.79 -10.28 16.06
C SER A 213 -2.80 -9.53 14.73
N CYS A 214 -3.38 -10.16 13.70
CA CYS A 214 -3.61 -9.53 12.40
C CYS A 214 -4.57 -8.33 12.44
N MET A 215 -5.35 -8.19 13.52
CA MET A 215 -6.34 -7.13 13.66
C MET A 215 -5.72 -5.73 13.79
N ALA A 216 -4.41 -5.61 14.03
CA ALA A 216 -3.70 -4.33 14.01
C ALA A 216 -3.53 -3.74 12.60
N CYS A 217 -3.77 -4.51 11.53
CA CYS A 217 -3.58 -4.06 10.15
C CYS A 217 -4.75 -3.23 9.60
N GLY A 218 -4.56 -2.59 8.45
CA GLY A 218 -5.64 -1.99 7.65
C GLY A 218 -5.99 -0.54 8.00
N GLU A 219 -5.30 0.08 8.95
CA GLU A 219 -5.51 1.48 9.27
C GLU A 219 -4.99 2.42 8.16
N ILE A 220 -5.87 3.28 7.66
CA ILE A 220 -5.58 4.20 6.57
C ILE A 220 -5.29 5.58 7.16
N ARG A 221 -4.08 6.09 6.93
CA ARG A 221 -3.63 7.42 7.35
C ARG A 221 -2.87 8.09 6.21
N ALA A 222 -2.92 9.42 6.14
CA ALA A 222 -2.29 10.17 5.05
C ALA A 222 -0.77 9.90 4.93
N HIS A 223 -0.06 9.67 6.03
CA HIS A 223 1.37 9.35 6.01
C HIS A 223 1.69 7.92 5.51
N HIS A 224 0.69 7.05 5.32
CA HIS A 224 0.85 5.76 4.67
C HIS A 224 0.68 5.85 3.14
N PHE A 225 0.25 7.00 2.61
CA PHE A 225 0.06 7.15 1.18
C PHE A 225 1.39 7.05 0.45
N THR A 226 1.38 6.28 -0.63
CA THR A 226 2.57 6.03 -1.44
C THR A 226 2.29 6.55 -2.84
N VAL A 227 3.18 7.42 -3.33
CA VAL A 227 3.11 7.92 -4.71
C VAL A 227 4.27 7.30 -5.46
N ASN A 228 3.97 6.39 -6.37
CA ASN A 228 4.91 5.84 -7.32
C ASN A 228 4.15 5.22 -8.50
N THR A 229 4.86 4.95 -9.59
CA THR A 229 4.27 4.36 -10.79
C THR A 229 3.67 2.98 -10.50
N GLU A 230 4.32 2.16 -9.68
CA GLU A 230 3.92 0.78 -9.43
C GLU A 230 2.54 0.68 -8.75
N LEU A 231 2.34 1.37 -7.64
CA LEU A 231 1.07 1.38 -6.91
C LEU A 231 -0.02 2.08 -7.71
N PHE A 232 0.33 3.19 -8.38
CA PHE A 232 -0.64 3.96 -9.14
C PHE A 232 -1.23 3.10 -10.26
N THR A 233 -0.40 2.49 -11.12
CA THR A 233 -0.88 1.65 -12.22
C THR A 233 -1.55 0.37 -11.74
N GLU A 234 -1.09 -0.24 -10.64
CA GLU A 234 -1.76 -1.38 -10.01
C GLU A 234 -3.21 -1.03 -9.63
N SER A 235 -3.39 0.10 -8.95
CA SER A 235 -4.67 0.53 -8.41
C SER A 235 -5.73 0.80 -9.48
N LEU A 236 -5.33 1.10 -10.73
CA LEU A 236 -6.23 1.33 -11.86
C LEU A 236 -6.92 0.04 -12.35
N ARG A 237 -6.38 -1.12 -11.99
CA ARG A 237 -6.81 -2.43 -12.51
C ARG A 237 -7.09 -3.47 -11.42
N PHE A 238 -6.45 -3.32 -10.26
CA PHE A 238 -6.49 -4.30 -9.19
C PHE A 238 -6.66 -3.66 -7.81
N ASN A 239 -6.96 -4.50 -6.83
CA ASN A 239 -6.96 -4.15 -5.43
C ASN A 239 -5.51 -3.99 -4.93
N SER A 240 -5.14 -2.79 -4.52
CA SER A 240 -3.77 -2.45 -4.09
C SER A 240 -3.29 -3.17 -2.83
N CYS A 241 -4.17 -3.84 -2.09
CA CYS A 241 -3.80 -4.60 -0.90
C CYS A 241 -3.65 -6.09 -1.18
N LEU A 242 -4.53 -6.68 -1.99
CA LEU A 242 -4.69 -8.14 -2.10
C LEU A 242 -4.17 -8.75 -3.40
N ASN A 243 -3.97 -7.94 -4.44
CA ASN A 243 -3.48 -8.42 -5.72
C ASN A 243 -2.13 -9.11 -5.58
N ARG A 244 -2.03 -10.35 -6.10
CA ARG A 244 -0.83 -11.20 -6.05
C ARG A 244 -0.24 -11.39 -4.66
N LYS A 245 -1.09 -11.37 -3.63
CA LYS A 245 -0.69 -11.60 -2.23
C LYS A 245 -1.23 -12.91 -1.69
N LEU A 246 -0.39 -13.54 -0.88
CA LEU A 246 -0.72 -14.74 -0.13
C LEU A 246 -0.31 -14.54 1.32
N SER A 247 -1.01 -15.21 2.22
CA SER A 247 -0.62 -15.27 3.61
C SER A 247 -0.90 -16.62 4.22
N ILE A 248 -0.19 -16.91 5.30
CA ILE A 248 -0.35 -18.12 6.10
C ILE A 248 -0.60 -17.65 7.53
N ASP A 249 -1.74 -18.02 8.09
CA ASP A 249 -2.07 -17.65 9.47
C ASP A 249 -1.35 -18.56 10.49
N GLN A 250 -1.46 -18.22 11.78
CA GLN A 250 -0.80 -18.99 12.86
C GLN A 250 -1.28 -20.45 12.95
N GLN A 251 -2.40 -20.80 12.33
CA GLN A 251 -2.92 -22.17 12.30
C GLN A 251 -2.50 -22.91 11.02
N GLY A 252 -1.76 -22.28 10.11
CA GLY A 252 -1.32 -22.88 8.84
C GLY A 252 -2.34 -22.79 7.71
N TYR A 253 -3.42 -22.01 7.86
CA TYR A 253 -4.38 -21.81 6.77
C TYR A 253 -3.89 -20.76 5.78
N ILE A 254 -4.12 -21.04 4.49
CA ILE A 254 -3.70 -20.20 3.36
C ILE A 254 -4.79 -19.17 3.06
N LYS A 255 -4.44 -17.89 2.98
CA LYS A 255 -5.34 -16.74 2.77
C LYS A 255 -4.71 -15.71 1.82
N ASN A 256 -5.42 -14.66 1.42
CA ASN A 256 -4.81 -13.52 0.72
C ASN A 256 -4.11 -12.52 1.68
N CYS A 257 -4.67 -12.40 2.88
CA CYS A 257 -4.16 -11.57 3.96
C CYS A 257 -4.54 -12.25 5.29
N PRO A 258 -3.72 -12.17 6.36
CA PRO A 258 -4.02 -12.86 7.61
C PRO A 258 -5.36 -12.46 8.24
N SER A 259 -5.79 -11.23 7.96
CA SER A 259 -7.07 -10.66 8.42
C SER A 259 -8.29 -11.13 7.63
N MET A 260 -8.12 -11.86 6.53
CA MET A 260 -9.25 -12.38 5.75
C MET A 260 -9.94 -13.54 6.46
N ARG A 261 -11.26 -13.62 6.32
CA ARG A 261 -12.07 -14.70 6.92
C ARG A 261 -12.02 -15.99 6.09
N GLU A 262 -11.97 -15.86 4.77
CA GLU A 262 -11.89 -16.99 3.84
C GLU A 262 -10.47 -17.58 3.87
N ASN A 263 -10.38 -18.89 3.73
CA ASN A 263 -9.13 -19.62 3.53
C ASN A 263 -9.25 -20.59 2.36
N TYR A 264 -8.11 -21.02 1.84
CA TYR A 264 -8.00 -21.80 0.61
C TYR A 264 -7.32 -23.15 0.85
N GLY A 265 -7.45 -23.69 2.07
CA GLY A 265 -6.81 -24.91 2.51
C GLY A 265 -5.70 -24.68 3.53
N HIS A 266 -5.08 -25.78 3.94
CA HIS A 266 -4.03 -25.82 4.95
C HIS A 266 -2.70 -26.23 4.31
N VAL A 267 -1.58 -25.62 4.73
CA VAL A 267 -0.24 -25.82 4.13
C VAL A 267 0.26 -27.27 4.14
N ALA A 268 -0.26 -28.11 5.03
CA ALA A 268 0.08 -29.53 5.10
C ALA A 268 -0.61 -30.38 4.02
N ASP A 269 -1.78 -29.93 3.54
CA ASP A 269 -2.69 -30.76 2.73
C ASP A 269 -3.00 -30.15 1.36
N THR A 270 -2.52 -28.93 1.10
CA THR A 270 -2.85 -28.15 -0.11
C THR A 270 -1.57 -27.74 -0.83
N SER A 271 -1.49 -27.97 -2.14
CA SER A 271 -0.39 -27.47 -2.97
C SER A 271 -0.61 -26.00 -3.34
N LEU A 272 0.47 -25.28 -3.67
CA LEU A 272 0.35 -23.89 -4.12
C LEU A 272 -0.45 -23.82 -5.42
N GLN A 273 -0.22 -24.74 -6.36
CA GLN A 273 -0.95 -24.76 -7.62
C GLN A 273 -2.47 -24.89 -7.41
N ALA A 274 -2.91 -25.71 -6.46
CA ALA A 274 -4.34 -25.84 -6.14
C ALA A 274 -4.95 -24.54 -5.63
N VAL A 275 -4.18 -23.72 -4.91
CA VAL A 275 -4.60 -22.38 -4.46
C VAL A 275 -4.70 -21.43 -5.65
N LEU A 276 -3.72 -21.44 -6.55
CA LEU A 276 -3.70 -20.55 -7.72
C LEU A 276 -4.82 -20.90 -8.73
N ASP A 277 -5.13 -22.18 -8.88
CA ASP A 277 -6.22 -22.67 -9.73
C ASP A 277 -7.61 -22.41 -9.12
N ASN A 278 -7.66 -22.09 -7.82
CA ASN A 278 -8.91 -21.79 -7.15
C ASN A 278 -9.43 -20.42 -7.59
N LYS A 279 -10.53 -20.44 -8.36
CA LYS A 279 -11.20 -19.23 -8.86
C LYS A 279 -11.61 -18.25 -7.76
N THR A 280 -11.87 -18.71 -6.54
CA THR A 280 -12.22 -17.81 -5.43
C THR A 280 -11.02 -17.11 -4.82
N PHE A 281 -9.79 -17.61 -5.02
CA PHE A 281 -8.56 -16.97 -4.52
C PHE A 281 -8.39 -15.54 -5.06
N ASN A 282 -8.79 -15.32 -6.31
CA ASN A 282 -8.70 -14.03 -6.99
C ASN A 282 -9.97 -13.18 -6.87
N ARG A 283 -10.95 -13.58 -6.05
CA ARG A 283 -12.26 -12.90 -5.90
C ARG A 283 -12.13 -11.40 -5.63
N TYR A 284 -11.15 -11.03 -4.80
CA TYR A 284 -10.95 -9.63 -4.39
C TYR A 284 -9.98 -8.85 -5.28
N ASN A 285 -9.23 -9.52 -6.16
CA ASN A 285 -8.14 -8.88 -6.91
C ASN A 285 -8.63 -7.76 -7.82
N HIS A 286 -9.86 -7.83 -8.31
CA HIS A 286 -10.41 -6.83 -9.24
C HIS A 286 -11.33 -5.80 -8.57
N ILE A 287 -11.43 -5.78 -7.23
CA ILE A 287 -12.19 -4.74 -6.51
C ILE A 287 -11.27 -3.53 -6.35
N ARG A 288 -11.37 -2.58 -7.29
CA ARG A 288 -10.55 -1.37 -7.29
C ARG A 288 -11.21 -0.30 -6.43
N LYS A 289 -10.45 0.72 -6.05
CA LYS A 289 -11.04 1.85 -5.30
C LYS A 289 -12.08 2.63 -6.12
N ASP A 290 -12.03 2.59 -7.45
CA ASP A 290 -13.07 3.12 -8.34
C ASP A 290 -14.41 2.37 -8.25
N ASP A 291 -14.42 1.14 -7.73
CA ASP A 291 -15.64 0.34 -7.58
C ASP A 291 -16.22 0.45 -6.14
N ILE A 292 -15.47 1.03 -5.21
CA ILE A 292 -15.77 1.06 -3.78
C ILE A 292 -16.52 2.35 -3.41
N ALA A 293 -17.62 2.22 -2.66
CA ALA A 293 -18.41 3.35 -2.17
C ALA A 293 -17.52 4.36 -1.42
N VAL A 294 -17.75 5.66 -1.68
CA VAL A 294 -16.94 6.81 -1.21
C VAL A 294 -15.51 6.85 -1.76
N CYS A 295 -14.79 5.72 -1.81
CA CYS A 295 -13.42 5.66 -2.34
C CYS A 295 -13.34 6.01 -3.84
N LYS A 296 -14.37 5.68 -4.62
CA LYS A 296 -14.44 6.02 -6.05
C LYS A 296 -14.43 7.53 -6.31
N ASP A 297 -14.92 8.30 -5.35
CA ASP A 297 -14.97 9.76 -5.41
C ASP A 297 -13.81 10.41 -4.63
N CYS A 298 -12.90 9.61 -4.07
CA CYS A 298 -11.75 10.08 -3.30
C CYS A 298 -10.57 10.39 -4.22
N GLU A 299 -9.97 11.55 -4.04
CA GLU A 299 -8.78 12.02 -4.76
C GLU A 299 -7.53 11.19 -4.43
N PHE A 300 -7.50 10.54 -3.27
CA PHE A 300 -6.38 9.69 -2.84
C PHE A 300 -6.46 8.24 -3.34
N ARG A 301 -7.47 7.87 -4.13
CA ARG A 301 -7.77 6.46 -4.45
C ARG A 301 -6.65 5.69 -5.16
N HIS A 302 -5.72 6.37 -5.81
CA HIS A 302 -4.59 5.73 -6.50
C HIS A 302 -3.25 5.82 -5.73
N VAL A 303 -3.25 6.42 -4.54
CA VAL A 303 -2.09 6.52 -3.64
C VAL A 303 -2.35 5.92 -2.26
N CYS A 304 -3.61 5.59 -1.97
CA CYS A 304 -4.07 4.93 -0.76
C CYS A 304 -4.14 3.41 -0.97
N THR A 305 -3.39 2.65 -0.17
CA THR A 305 -3.55 1.20 -0.09
C THR A 305 -4.92 0.85 0.51
N ASP A 306 -5.61 -0.11 -0.09
CA ASP A 306 -6.93 -0.52 0.36
C ASP A 306 -6.90 -1.49 1.56
N CYS A 307 -8.06 -1.76 2.17
CA CYS A 307 -8.24 -2.90 3.06
C CYS A 307 -9.63 -3.50 2.81
N ARG A 308 -9.68 -4.73 2.28
CA ARG A 308 -10.93 -5.49 2.10
C ARG A 308 -11.25 -6.43 3.26
N ALA A 309 -10.28 -6.68 4.16
CA ALA A 309 -10.50 -7.53 5.32
C ALA A 309 -11.50 -6.91 6.31
N TYR A 310 -11.48 -5.58 6.42
CA TYR A 310 -12.32 -4.82 7.35
C TYR A 310 -13.04 -3.69 6.62
N ILE A 311 -14.32 -3.89 6.35
CA ILE A 311 -15.18 -2.96 5.61
C ILE A 311 -16.39 -2.53 6.45
N GLU A 312 -16.90 -1.32 6.21
CA GLU A 312 -17.96 -0.70 7.03
C GLU A 312 -19.29 -1.48 6.98
N ASN A 313 -19.60 -2.13 5.85
CA ASN A 313 -20.72 -3.06 5.75
C ASN A 313 -20.23 -4.45 5.37
N PRO A 314 -20.14 -5.41 6.30
CA PRO A 314 -19.66 -6.76 6.03
C PRO A 314 -20.47 -7.54 4.99
N GLN A 315 -21.69 -7.11 4.66
CA GLN A 315 -22.55 -7.72 3.64
C GLN A 315 -22.35 -7.13 2.24
N ASP A 316 -21.59 -6.04 2.11
CA ASP A 316 -21.32 -5.37 0.85
C ASP A 316 -19.80 -5.27 0.62
N ILE A 317 -19.29 -6.10 -0.29
CA ILE A 317 -17.86 -6.15 -0.67
C ILE A 317 -17.34 -4.82 -1.27
N TYR A 318 -18.23 -3.95 -1.74
CA TYR A 318 -17.93 -2.63 -2.27
C TYR A 318 -18.04 -1.52 -1.21
N SER A 319 -18.30 -1.86 0.05
CA SER A 319 -18.33 -0.87 1.12
C SER A 319 -16.94 -0.32 1.44
N LYS A 320 -16.92 0.90 1.99
CA LYS A 320 -15.69 1.61 2.35
C LYS A 320 -14.88 0.82 3.40
N PRO A 321 -13.53 0.89 3.40
CA PRO A 321 -12.73 0.31 4.47
C PRO A 321 -13.12 0.88 5.83
N LEU A 322 -13.34 0.00 6.81
CA LEU A 322 -13.76 0.35 8.16
C LEU A 322 -12.82 1.35 8.82
N LYS A 323 -11.51 1.14 8.66
CA LYS A 323 -10.46 1.92 9.32
C LYS A 323 -10.03 3.17 8.54
N CYS A 324 -10.81 3.60 7.55
CA CYS A 324 -10.60 4.86 6.85
C CYS A 324 -11.45 5.97 7.49
N GLY A 325 -10.78 6.93 8.14
CA GLY A 325 -11.41 8.11 8.73
C GLY A 325 -11.70 9.25 7.75
N TYR A 326 -11.19 9.19 6.52
CA TYR A 326 -11.27 10.30 5.57
C TYR A 326 -12.63 10.40 4.86
N ASN A 327 -13.15 11.61 4.71
CA ASN A 327 -14.34 11.90 3.91
C ASN A 327 -14.01 12.86 2.75
N PRO A 328 -14.04 12.40 1.48
CA PRO A 328 -13.66 13.22 0.32
C PRO A 328 -14.70 14.29 -0.05
N TYR A 329 -15.89 14.27 0.56
CA TYR A 329 -16.93 15.31 0.34
C TYR A 329 -16.76 16.51 1.30
N THR A 330 -16.04 16.33 2.41
CA THR A 330 -15.78 17.38 3.41
C THR A 330 -14.30 17.66 3.62
N ASN A 331 -13.41 16.83 3.06
CA ASN A 331 -11.96 16.82 3.23
C ASN A 331 -11.49 16.67 4.69
N ASN A 332 -12.33 16.11 5.56
CA ASN A 332 -12.01 15.95 6.97
C ASN A 332 -11.65 14.50 7.31
N TRP A 333 -10.76 14.36 8.29
CA TRP A 333 -10.44 13.10 8.93
C TRP A 333 -11.19 12.99 10.25
N GLU A 334 -11.82 11.84 10.46
CA GLU A 334 -12.48 11.48 11.70
C GLU A 334 -11.84 10.22 12.30
N GLU A 335 -11.85 10.13 13.63
CA GLU A 335 -11.39 8.94 14.33
C GLU A 335 -12.32 7.76 14.05
N TRP A 336 -11.91 6.87 13.15
CA TRP A 336 -12.73 5.76 12.67
C TRP A 336 -13.23 4.86 13.80
N ALA A 337 -12.43 4.71 14.85
CA ALA A 337 -12.71 3.84 15.98
C ALA A 337 -13.86 4.37 16.86
N GLN A 338 -14.07 5.69 16.87
CA GLN A 338 -15.09 6.38 17.68
C GLN A 338 -16.36 6.70 16.89
N HIS A 339 -16.36 6.46 15.57
CA HIS A 339 -17.47 6.85 14.72
C HIS A 339 -18.74 6.00 15.00
N PRO A 340 -19.92 6.60 15.27
CA PRO A 340 -21.12 5.84 15.65
C PRO A 340 -21.57 4.82 14.61
N MET A 341 -21.50 5.16 13.32
CA MET A 341 -21.93 4.25 12.23
C MET A 341 -20.99 3.05 12.03
N LYS A 342 -19.82 3.04 12.67
CA LYS A 342 -18.81 1.97 12.53
C LYS A 342 -18.89 0.92 13.63
N GLN A 343 -19.66 1.17 14.69
CA GLN A 343 -19.70 0.31 15.88
C GLN A 343 -20.21 -1.11 15.56
N ALA A 344 -21.25 -1.24 14.73
CA ALA A 344 -21.75 -2.55 14.31
C ALA A 344 -20.69 -3.38 13.56
N ALA A 345 -19.88 -2.75 12.71
CA ALA A 345 -18.80 -3.41 12.01
C ALA A 345 -17.63 -3.76 12.96
N ILE A 346 -17.28 -2.85 13.87
CA ILE A 346 -16.26 -3.09 14.92
C ILE A 346 -16.62 -4.32 15.76
N GLU A 347 -17.88 -4.43 16.20
CA GLU A 347 -18.40 -5.59 16.92
C GLU A 347 -18.36 -6.85 16.05
N TRP A 348 -18.80 -6.76 14.80
CA TRP A 348 -18.79 -7.89 13.85
C TRP A 348 -17.40 -8.50 13.64
N TYR A 349 -16.35 -7.66 13.60
CA TYR A 349 -14.97 -8.13 13.47
C TYR A 349 -14.28 -8.41 14.81
N GLY A 350 -14.97 -8.26 15.94
CA GLY A 350 -14.40 -8.51 17.27
C GLY A 350 -13.31 -7.51 17.68
N MET A 351 -13.34 -6.28 17.14
CA MET A 351 -12.28 -5.29 17.36
C MET A 351 -12.44 -4.44 18.63
N ALA A 352 -13.53 -4.63 19.38
CA ALA A 352 -13.85 -3.79 20.54
C ALA A 352 -12.75 -3.78 21.62
N GLU A 353 -11.96 -4.84 21.74
CA GLU A 353 -10.87 -4.93 22.73
C GLU A 353 -9.57 -4.24 22.27
N ILE A 354 -9.40 -4.03 20.96
CA ILE A 354 -8.19 -3.44 20.36
C ILE A 354 -8.30 -1.92 20.26
N ILE A 355 -9.52 -1.41 20.27
CA ILE A 355 -9.82 0.03 20.13
C ILE A 355 -9.79 0.75 21.49
N LYS A 356 -9.75 0.01 22.61
CA LYS A 356 -9.55 0.57 23.96
C LYS A 356 -8.10 0.95 24.18
#